data_AF-A0A534PIF5-F1
#
_entry.id   AF-A0A534PIF5-F1
#
_cell.length_a   1.000
_cell.length_b   1.000
_cell.length_c   1.000
_cell.angle_alpha   90.00
_cell.angle_beta   90.00
_cell.angle_gamma   90.00
#
_symmetry.space_group_name_H-M   'P 1'
#
loop_
_entity.id
_entity.type
_entity.pdbx_description
1 polymer ?
#
loop_
_entity_poly.entity_id
_entity_poly.type
_entity_poly.pdbx_seq_one_letter_code
_entity_poly.pdbx_strand_id
1 'polypeptide(L)'
;MRSYLAEVQNAAKTRSLLAAIVESSNDAIVSKTLDGIITSWNSGAELLFEYSADEAIGRSILLIIPPDRHDEEQRILRQLRRGLRIQDYETERVTKSGRRIDISVSISPVRDETGRVVGASKVARDIGARKRVEAALKEADRRKDEFLATLAHELRNPLAPIRTSLETRSTTWCGWSTICSKSPASRGARSSFGSRWSTSRRRSRAPSRRAVH
;
A
#
# COMPACT_ATOMS: atom_id res chain seq x y z
N MET A 1 -44.42 24.45 -28.54
CA MET A 1 -45.09 23.93 -27.31
C MET A 1 -44.69 22.48 -26.99
N ARG A 2 -44.94 21.49 -27.86
CA ARG A 2 -44.66 20.06 -27.55
C ARG A 2 -43.17 19.71 -27.37
N SER A 3 -42.24 20.33 -28.12
CA SER A 3 -40.80 20.02 -27.96
C SER A 3 -40.20 20.64 -26.68
N TYR A 4 -40.64 21.84 -26.29
CA TYR A 4 -40.24 22.48 -25.03
C TYR A 4 -40.65 21.64 -23.80
N LEU A 5 -41.86 21.08 -23.81
CA LEU A 5 -42.34 20.20 -22.73
C LEU A 5 -41.52 18.90 -22.65
N ALA A 6 -41.12 18.33 -23.79
CA ALA A 6 -40.29 17.14 -23.83
C ALA A 6 -38.88 17.39 -23.27
N GLU A 7 -38.28 18.56 -23.56
CA GLU A 7 -36.98 18.95 -23.02
C GLU A 7 -37.00 19.14 -21.50
N VAL A 8 -38.01 19.85 -20.97
CA VAL A 8 -38.18 20.04 -19.52
C VAL A 8 -38.39 18.69 -18.80
N GLN A 9 -39.20 17.79 -19.39
CA GLN A 9 -39.40 16.45 -18.84
C GLN A 9 -38.13 15.62 -18.86
N ASN A 10 -37.34 15.70 -19.93
CA ASN A 10 -36.09 14.97 -20.03
C ASN A 10 -35.04 15.48 -19.03
N ALA A 11 -34.93 16.81 -18.87
CA ALA A 11 -34.07 17.42 -17.86
C ALA A 11 -34.47 17.01 -16.43
N ALA A 12 -35.77 17.02 -16.12
CA ALA A 12 -36.29 16.56 -14.84
C ALA A 12 -36.00 15.07 -14.59
N LYS A 13 -36.17 14.22 -15.60
CA LYS A 13 -35.90 12.78 -15.53
C LYS A 13 -34.41 12.51 -15.30
N THR A 14 -33.53 13.17 -16.04
CA THR A 14 -32.07 13.04 -15.86
C THR A 14 -31.65 13.49 -14.47
N ARG A 15 -32.18 14.62 -13.97
CA ARG A 15 -31.88 15.09 -12.61
C ARG A 15 -32.34 14.09 -11.55
N SER A 16 -33.55 13.55 -11.70
CA SER A 16 -34.08 12.53 -10.78
C SER A 16 -33.24 11.25 -10.80
N LEU A 17 -32.78 10.82 -11.97
CA LEU A 17 -31.92 9.65 -12.11
C LEU A 17 -30.56 9.87 -11.43
N LEU A 18 -29.92 11.02 -11.68
CA LEU A 18 -28.65 11.37 -11.04
C LEU A 18 -28.77 11.44 -9.51
N ALA A 19 -29.86 12.02 -9.00
CA ALA A 19 -30.14 12.05 -7.57
C ALA A 19 -30.29 10.63 -7.01
N ALA A 20 -31.04 9.75 -7.66
CA ALA A 20 -31.21 8.36 -7.23
C ALA A 20 -29.89 7.57 -7.24
N ILE A 21 -29.00 7.83 -8.21
CA ILE A 21 -27.66 7.20 -8.26
C ILE A 21 -26.81 7.65 -7.06
N VAL A 22 -26.82 8.95 -6.74
CA VAL A 22 -26.10 9.48 -5.58
C VAL A 22 -26.68 8.92 -4.28
N GLU A 23 -28.01 8.83 -4.18
CA GLU A 23 -28.72 8.38 -2.99
C GLU A 23 -28.57 6.88 -2.71
N SER A 24 -28.37 6.06 -3.75
CA SER A 24 -28.15 4.62 -3.63
C SER A 24 -26.67 4.23 -3.43
N SER A 25 -25.75 5.21 -3.46
CA SER A 25 -24.33 4.96 -3.25
C SER A 25 -24.02 4.65 -1.79
N ASN A 26 -23.30 3.56 -1.55
CA ASN A 26 -22.74 3.24 -0.23
C ASN A 26 -21.59 4.19 0.17
N ASP A 27 -20.88 4.75 -0.80
CA ASP A 27 -19.88 5.78 -0.52
C ASP A 27 -20.60 7.06 -0.08
N ALA A 28 -20.02 7.75 0.90
CA ALA A 28 -20.53 9.02 1.37
C ALA A 28 -20.23 10.11 0.34
N ILE A 29 -21.28 10.72 -0.20
CA ILE A 29 -21.21 11.80 -1.18
C ILE A 29 -21.73 13.08 -0.55
N VAL A 30 -20.85 14.07 -0.46
CA VAL A 30 -21.10 15.34 0.23
C VAL A 30 -20.72 16.49 -0.67
N SER A 31 -21.61 17.48 -0.81
CA SER A 31 -21.24 18.74 -1.45
C SER A 31 -21.22 19.89 -0.44
N LYS A 32 -20.42 20.91 -0.73
CA LYS A 32 -20.30 22.11 0.11
C LYS A 32 -19.89 23.35 -0.68
N THR A 33 -20.16 24.52 -0.13
CA THR A 33 -19.67 25.81 -0.63
C THR A 33 -18.16 25.98 -0.39
N LEU A 34 -17.57 27.01 -0.98
CA LEU A 34 -16.16 27.39 -0.74
C LEU A 34 -15.90 27.91 0.69
N ASP A 35 -16.95 28.25 1.44
CA ASP A 35 -16.87 28.60 2.87
C ASP A 35 -17.00 27.36 3.77
N GLY A 36 -17.11 26.18 3.16
CA GLY A 36 -17.20 24.91 3.87
C GLY A 36 -18.60 24.57 4.38
N ILE A 37 -19.64 25.29 3.94
CA ILE A 37 -21.03 25.01 4.31
C ILE A 37 -21.57 23.85 3.49
N ILE A 38 -22.09 22.82 4.15
CA ILE A 38 -22.63 21.61 3.50
C ILE A 38 -23.90 21.96 2.74
N THR A 39 -23.97 21.53 1.48
CA THR A 39 -25.09 21.77 0.56
C THR A 39 -25.82 20.49 0.17
N SER A 40 -25.19 19.32 0.27
CA SER A 40 -25.86 18.03 0.08
C SER A 40 -25.21 16.94 0.92
N TRP A 41 -26.00 15.94 1.26
CA TRP A 41 -25.64 14.83 2.13
C TRP A 41 -26.48 13.62 1.71
N ASN A 42 -25.87 12.56 1.17
CA ASN A 42 -26.59 11.35 0.76
C ASN A 42 -26.72 10.33 1.91
N SER A 43 -27.52 9.28 1.71
CA SER A 43 -27.66 8.16 2.65
C SER A 43 -26.33 7.55 3.09
N GLY A 44 -25.36 7.40 2.17
CA GLY A 44 -24.01 6.91 2.49
C GLY A 44 -23.29 7.79 3.51
N ALA A 45 -23.46 9.11 3.43
CA ALA A 45 -22.92 10.06 4.39
C ALA A 45 -23.64 10.00 5.74
N GLU A 46 -24.96 9.79 5.74
CA GLU A 46 -25.72 9.57 6.98
C GLU A 46 -25.24 8.33 7.74
N LEU A 47 -25.07 7.22 7.02
CA LEU A 47 -24.59 5.96 7.60
C LEU A 47 -23.16 6.08 8.11
N LEU A 48 -22.27 6.72 7.34
CA LEU A 48 -20.85 6.79 7.68
C LEU A 48 -20.58 7.74 8.86
N PHE A 49 -21.23 8.91 8.88
CA PHE A 49 -20.95 9.97 9.85
C PHE A 49 -22.00 10.08 10.97
N GLU A 50 -23.10 9.32 10.88
CA GLU A 50 -24.16 9.24 11.89
C GLU A 50 -24.96 10.56 12.07
N TYR A 51 -24.90 11.45 11.08
CA TYR A 51 -25.69 12.69 11.01
C TYR A 51 -26.73 12.56 9.90
N SER A 52 -27.99 12.92 10.17
CA SER A 52 -28.97 13.03 9.10
C SER A 52 -28.66 14.22 8.18
N ALA A 53 -29.19 14.20 6.96
CA ALA A 53 -29.09 15.31 6.03
C ALA A 53 -29.62 16.62 6.64
N ASP A 54 -30.74 16.56 7.38
CA ASP A 54 -31.33 17.73 8.05
C ASP A 54 -30.42 18.31 9.14
N GLU A 55 -29.62 17.47 9.81
CA GLU A 55 -28.66 17.92 10.82
C GLU A 55 -27.37 18.45 10.21
N ALA A 56 -27.01 18.00 9.01
CA ALA A 56 -25.73 18.30 8.37
C ALA A 56 -25.81 19.49 7.40
N ILE A 57 -26.85 19.53 6.56
CA ILE A 57 -27.01 20.56 5.52
C ILE A 57 -27.14 21.95 6.17
N GLY A 58 -26.45 22.94 5.60
CA GLY A 58 -26.38 24.30 6.13
C GLY A 58 -25.35 24.50 7.25
N ARG A 59 -24.74 23.42 7.77
CA ARG A 59 -23.66 23.52 8.76
C ARG A 59 -22.27 23.48 8.12
N SER A 60 -21.27 23.87 8.89
CA SER A 60 -19.87 23.75 8.47
C SER A 60 -19.44 22.28 8.44
N ILE A 61 -18.72 21.89 7.38
CA ILE A 61 -18.10 20.57 7.23
C ILE A 61 -17.14 20.23 8.37
N LEU A 62 -16.67 21.22 9.14
CA LEU A 62 -15.86 21.02 10.33
C LEU A 62 -16.56 20.14 11.38
N LEU A 63 -17.89 19.95 11.30
CA LEU A 63 -18.64 19.06 12.19
C LEU A 63 -18.11 17.62 12.19
N ILE A 64 -17.59 17.13 11.05
CA ILE A 64 -17.03 15.78 10.91
C ILE A 64 -15.49 15.77 10.91
N ILE A 65 -14.85 16.93 11.05
CA ILE A 65 -13.40 17.05 11.00
C ILE A 65 -12.86 17.21 12.43
N PRO A 66 -11.96 16.32 12.88
CA PRO A 66 -11.31 16.46 14.18
C PRO A 66 -10.66 17.86 14.34
N PRO A 67 -10.73 18.50 15.52
CA PRO A 67 -10.15 19.82 15.75
C PRO A 67 -8.66 19.92 15.39
N ASP A 68 -7.89 18.86 15.64
CA ASP A 68 -6.47 18.71 15.30
C ASP A 68 -6.19 18.69 13.78
N ARG A 69 -7.24 18.61 12.95
CA ARG A 69 -7.14 18.54 11.48
C ARG A 69 -7.85 19.68 10.75
N HIS A 70 -8.30 20.73 11.44
CA HIS A 70 -8.99 21.86 10.77
C HIS A 70 -8.11 22.58 9.73
N ASP A 71 -6.78 22.58 9.93
CA ASP A 71 -5.82 23.13 8.97
C ASP A 71 -5.79 22.36 7.63
N GLU A 72 -6.08 21.06 7.66
CA GLU A 72 -6.21 20.22 6.46
C GLU A 72 -7.30 20.75 5.54
N GLU A 73 -8.46 21.09 6.11
CA GLU A 73 -9.58 21.65 5.38
C GLU A 73 -9.23 23.00 4.74
N GLN A 74 -8.52 23.85 5.46
CA GLN A 74 -8.05 25.13 4.91
C GLN A 74 -7.11 24.93 3.70
N ARG A 75 -6.25 23.92 3.73
CA ARG A 75 -5.38 23.57 2.59
C ARG A 75 -6.20 23.06 1.41
N ILE A 76 -7.17 22.19 1.67
CA ILE A 76 -8.09 21.65 0.66
C ILE A 76 -8.84 22.79 -0.05
N LEU A 77 -9.44 23.72 0.70
CA LEU A 77 -10.15 24.87 0.13
C LEU A 77 -9.24 25.74 -0.75
N ARG A 78 -7.99 25.98 -0.35
CA ARG A 78 -7.02 26.72 -1.18
C ARG A 78 -6.72 26.03 -2.50
N GLN A 79 -6.56 24.70 -2.49
CA GLN A 79 -6.33 23.93 -3.71
C GLN A 79 -7.57 23.94 -4.63
N LEU A 80 -8.77 23.80 -4.05
CA LEU A 80 -10.03 23.84 -4.79
C LEU A 80 -10.28 25.18 -5.46
N ARG A 81 -9.97 26.31 -4.80
CA ARG A 81 -10.05 27.65 -5.40
C ARG A 81 -9.16 27.80 -6.64
N ARG A 82 -8.08 27.02 -6.73
CA ARG A 82 -7.21 26.94 -7.92
C ARG A 82 -7.70 25.93 -8.96
N GLY A 83 -8.87 25.33 -8.76
CA GLY A 83 -9.45 24.31 -9.62
C GLY A 83 -8.79 22.93 -9.53
N LEU A 84 -7.93 22.71 -8.53
CA LEU A 84 -7.23 21.44 -8.34
C LEU A 84 -8.17 20.39 -7.73
N ARG A 85 -7.98 19.13 -8.15
CA ARG A 85 -8.64 17.96 -7.58
C ARG A 85 -7.70 17.25 -6.62
N ILE A 86 -8.26 16.64 -5.59
CA ILE A 86 -7.55 15.80 -4.62
C ILE A 86 -8.12 14.39 -4.77
N GLN A 87 -7.26 13.40 -4.93
CA GLN A 87 -7.67 12.00 -5.13
C GLN A 87 -7.02 11.13 -4.06
N ASP A 88 -7.76 10.09 -3.64
CA ASP A 88 -7.31 9.01 -2.77
C ASP A 88 -6.52 9.47 -1.53
N TYR A 89 -6.95 10.58 -0.93
CA TYR A 89 -6.30 11.13 0.25
C TYR A 89 -6.86 10.44 1.50
N GLU A 90 -6.01 9.72 2.22
CA GLU A 90 -6.39 9.08 3.47
C GLU A 90 -6.33 10.07 4.65
N THR A 91 -7.40 10.15 5.42
CA THR A 91 -7.51 11.02 6.60
C THR A 91 -8.49 10.45 7.61
N GLU A 92 -8.61 11.10 8.77
CA GLU A 92 -9.56 10.74 9.81
C GLU A 92 -10.71 11.74 9.87
N ARG A 93 -11.89 11.22 10.19
CA ARG A 93 -13.09 12.00 10.50
C ARG A 93 -13.70 11.56 11.82
N VAL A 94 -14.60 12.37 12.35
CA VAL A 94 -15.39 12.03 13.54
C VAL A 94 -16.85 11.87 13.16
N THR A 95 -17.50 10.85 13.73
CA THR A 95 -18.94 10.66 13.63
C THR A 95 -19.67 11.47 14.71
N LYS A 96 -21.00 11.50 14.65
CA LYS A 96 -21.84 12.14 15.67
C LYS A 96 -21.61 11.61 17.08
N SER A 97 -21.35 10.31 17.23
CA SER A 97 -21.02 9.70 18.52
C SER A 97 -19.60 10.01 19.01
N GLY A 98 -18.78 10.72 18.23
CA GLY A 98 -17.39 11.06 18.55
C GLY A 98 -16.38 9.97 18.15
N ARG A 99 -16.81 8.90 17.49
CA ARG A 99 -15.91 7.84 17.00
C ARG A 99 -15.03 8.39 15.87
N ARG A 100 -13.72 8.14 15.96
CA ARG A 100 -12.80 8.39 14.84
C ARG A 100 -12.93 7.27 13.80
N ILE A 101 -13.00 7.66 12.53
CA ILE A 101 -13.07 6.75 11.39
C ILE A 101 -11.97 7.12 10.39
N ASP A 102 -11.27 6.10 9.91
CA ASP A 102 -10.32 6.22 8.80
C ASP A 102 -11.09 6.22 7.48
N ILE A 103 -10.90 7.27 6.69
CA ILE A 103 -11.52 7.39 5.38
C ILE A 103 -10.48 7.65 4.28
N SER A 104 -10.77 7.18 3.08
CA SER A 104 -10.19 7.73 1.85
C SER A 104 -11.15 8.75 1.26
N VAL A 105 -10.67 9.94 0.93
CA VAL A 105 -11.48 11.01 0.35
C VAL A 105 -10.93 11.46 -1.00
N SER A 106 -11.85 11.57 -1.96
CA SER A 106 -11.64 12.26 -3.23
C SER A 106 -12.48 13.53 -3.28
N ILE A 107 -11.87 14.64 -3.69
CA ILE A 107 -12.45 15.98 -3.65
C ILE A 107 -12.29 16.64 -5.01
N SER A 108 -13.43 17.03 -5.59
CA SER A 108 -13.49 17.70 -6.90
C SER A 108 -14.17 19.07 -6.77
N PRO A 109 -13.68 20.10 -7.49
CA PRO A 109 -14.34 21.40 -7.53
C PRO A 109 -15.66 21.29 -8.30
N VAL A 110 -16.70 21.90 -7.75
CA VAL A 110 -17.99 22.10 -8.45
C VAL A 110 -17.93 23.44 -9.15
N ARG A 111 -18.30 23.47 -10.42
CA ARG A 111 -18.25 24.67 -11.27
C ARG A 111 -19.65 25.09 -11.69
N ASP A 112 -19.86 26.40 -11.80
CA ASP A 112 -21.06 26.96 -12.44
C ASP A 112 -20.98 26.91 -13.97
N GLU A 113 -22.02 27.40 -14.63
CA GLU A 113 -22.13 27.48 -16.10
C GLU A 113 -21.03 28.34 -16.74
N THR A 114 -20.44 29.27 -15.97
CA THR A 114 -19.33 30.14 -16.43
C THR A 114 -17.96 29.48 -16.22
N GLY A 115 -17.91 28.28 -15.64
CA GLY A 115 -16.69 27.54 -15.34
C GLY A 115 -15.99 27.97 -14.05
N ARG A 116 -16.59 28.87 -13.26
CA ARG A 116 -16.04 29.32 -11.97
C ARG A 116 -16.29 28.27 -10.91
N VAL A 117 -15.32 28.06 -10.02
CA VAL A 117 -15.47 27.14 -8.89
C VAL A 117 -16.41 27.78 -7.86
N VAL A 118 -17.54 27.13 -7.59
CA VAL A 118 -18.56 27.59 -6.63
C VAL A 118 -18.61 26.74 -5.36
N GLY A 119 -17.98 25.57 -5.38
CA GLY A 119 -17.97 24.66 -4.25
C GLY A 119 -17.10 23.42 -4.48
N ALA A 120 -17.40 22.39 -3.72
CA ALA A 120 -16.72 21.11 -3.80
C ALA A 120 -17.70 19.96 -3.66
N SER A 121 -17.42 18.87 -4.36
CA SER A 121 -18.00 17.56 -4.13
C SER A 121 -16.92 16.65 -3.54
N LYS A 122 -17.29 15.92 -2.50
CA LYS A 122 -16.45 14.96 -1.78
C LYS A 122 -17.09 13.58 -1.90
N VAL A 123 -16.26 12.60 -2.18
CA VAL A 123 -16.60 11.18 -2.05
C VAL A 123 -15.70 10.60 -0.98
N ALA A 124 -16.28 10.05 0.08
CA ALA A 124 -15.57 9.46 1.21
C ALA A 124 -15.94 7.98 1.35
N ARG A 125 -14.91 7.15 1.56
CA ARG A 125 -15.04 5.71 1.75
C ARG A 125 -14.37 5.30 3.05
N ASP A 126 -15.06 4.50 3.86
CA ASP A 126 -14.46 3.87 5.04
C ASP A 126 -13.36 2.88 4.63
N ILE A 127 -12.17 3.05 5.20
CA ILE A 127 -11.02 2.17 4.99
C ILE A 127 -10.55 1.48 6.27
N GLY A 128 -11.27 1.62 7.38
CA GLY A 128 -10.92 1.05 8.68
C GLY A 128 -10.88 -0.47 8.67
N ALA A 129 -11.78 -1.14 7.95
CA ALA A 129 -11.72 -2.60 7.77
C ALA A 129 -10.45 -3.02 7.03
N ARG A 130 -10.12 -2.32 5.92
CA ARG A 130 -8.92 -2.57 5.12
C ARG A 130 -7.64 -2.37 5.96
N LYS A 131 -7.53 -1.24 6.67
CA LYS A 131 -6.38 -0.94 7.54
C LYS A 131 -6.18 -1.97 8.65
N ARG A 132 -7.27 -2.48 9.25
CA ARG A 132 -7.18 -3.54 10.27
C ARG A 132 -6.62 -4.84 9.71
N VAL A 133 -7.05 -5.23 8.51
CA VAL A 133 -6.52 -6.42 7.83
C VAL A 133 -5.05 -6.24 7.47
N GLU A 134 -4.67 -5.09 6.90
CA GLU A 134 -3.29 -4.76 6.57
C GLU A 134 -2.38 -4.78 7.81
N ALA A 135 -2.84 -4.21 8.92
CA ALA A 135 -2.10 -4.20 10.19
C ALA A 135 -1.93 -5.62 10.77
N ALA A 136 -2.99 -6.44 10.74
CA ALA A 136 -2.93 -7.82 11.22
C ALA A 136 -1.96 -8.67 10.39
N LEU A 137 -1.95 -8.50 9.07
CA LEU A 137 -1.02 -9.18 8.18
C LEU A 137 0.43 -8.78 8.47
N LYS A 138 0.68 -7.48 8.64
CA LYS A 138 2.02 -6.96 8.95
C LYS A 138 2.55 -7.49 10.29
N GLU A 139 1.69 -7.60 11.29
CA GLU A 139 2.06 -8.16 12.59
C GLU A 139 2.33 -9.66 12.50
N ALA A 140 1.57 -10.41 11.70
CA ALA A 140 1.82 -11.82 11.45
C ALA A 140 3.17 -12.04 10.74
N ASP A 141 3.49 -11.22 9.74
CA ASP A 141 4.79 -11.27 9.05
C ASP A 141 5.95 -10.94 9.99
N ARG A 142 5.81 -9.92 10.84
CA ARG A 142 6.82 -9.59 11.86
C ARG A 142 7.10 -10.78 12.79
N ARG A 143 6.04 -11.43 13.29
CA ARG A 143 6.17 -12.62 14.16
C ARG A 143 6.83 -13.79 13.43
N LYS A 144 6.51 -13.99 12.16
CA LYS A 144 7.15 -15.00 11.32
C LYS A 144 8.65 -14.73 11.18
N ASP A 145 9.03 -13.48 10.90
CA ASP A 145 10.45 -13.11 10.74
C ASP A 145 11.24 -13.25 12.05
N GLU A 146 10.65 -12.86 13.18
CA GLU A 146 11.23 -13.05 14.53
C GLU A 146 11.41 -14.54 14.87
N PHE A 147 10.42 -15.37 14.55
CA PHE A 147 10.50 -16.81 14.73
C PHE A 147 11.62 -17.43 13.88
N LEU A 148 11.70 -17.05 12.60
CA LEU A 148 12.75 -17.54 11.69
C LEU A 148 14.14 -17.11 12.14
N ALA A 149 14.30 -15.87 12.64
CA ALA A 149 15.57 -15.39 13.17
C ALA A 149 16.01 -16.19 14.41
N THR A 150 15.07 -16.48 15.31
CA THR A 150 15.32 -17.28 16.52
C THR A 150 15.73 -18.71 16.15
N LEU A 151 14.97 -19.38 15.28
CA LEU A 151 15.32 -20.73 14.80
C LEU A 151 16.68 -20.78 14.12
N ALA A 152 16.99 -19.78 13.28
CA ALA A 152 18.28 -19.72 12.61
C ALA A 152 19.44 -19.59 13.59
N HIS A 153 19.25 -18.82 14.67
CA HIS A 153 20.25 -18.72 15.73
C HIS A 153 20.43 -20.04 16.48
N GLU A 154 19.32 -20.67 16.89
CA GLU A 154 19.32 -21.91 17.66
C GLU A 154 19.90 -23.10 16.86
N LEU A 155 19.66 -23.17 15.56
CA LEU A 155 20.24 -24.22 14.70
C LEU A 155 21.72 -24.02 14.41
N ARG A 156 22.20 -22.77 14.40
CA ARG A 156 23.61 -22.47 14.15
C ARG A 156 24.51 -23.05 15.24
N ASN A 157 24.03 -23.10 16.47
CA ASN A 157 24.78 -23.57 17.64
C ASN A 157 25.15 -25.07 17.54
N PRO A 158 24.22 -26.04 17.37
CA PRO A 158 24.56 -27.45 17.22
C PRO A 158 25.24 -27.78 15.89
N LEU A 159 25.03 -26.98 14.84
CA LEU A 159 25.66 -27.22 13.52
C LEU A 159 27.10 -26.69 13.43
N ALA A 160 27.50 -25.74 14.28
CA ALA A 160 28.86 -25.18 14.27
C ALA A 160 29.95 -26.26 14.46
N PRO A 161 29.87 -27.19 15.45
CA PRO A 161 30.86 -28.27 15.60
C PRO A 161 30.92 -29.21 14.40
N ILE A 162 29.76 -29.57 13.82
CA ILE A 162 29.68 -30.47 12.66
C ILE A 162 30.37 -29.83 11.44
N ARG A 163 30.13 -28.53 11.23
CA ARG A 163 30.75 -27.77 10.14
C ARG A 163 32.27 -27.69 10.28
N THR A 164 32.78 -27.37 11.47
CA THR A 164 34.23 -27.32 11.74
C THR A 164 34.88 -28.71 11.56
N SER A 165 34.18 -29.77 11.94
CA SER A 165 34.64 -31.15 11.76
C SER A 165 34.75 -31.55 10.28
N LEU A 166 33.88 -31.03 9.41
CA LEU A 166 33.96 -31.26 7.95
C LEU A 166 35.07 -30.42 7.29
N GLU A 167 35.26 -29.17 7.72
CA GLU A 167 36.29 -28.27 7.18
C GLU A 167 37.73 -28.77 7.47
N THR A 168 37.97 -29.29 8.68
CA THR A 168 39.26 -29.91 9.08
C THR A 168 39.55 -31.21 8.30
N ARG A 169 38.52 -31.94 7.90
CA ARG A 169 38.63 -33.15 7.08
C ARG A 169 38.99 -32.84 5.62
N SER A 170 38.59 -31.68 5.09
CA SER A 170 38.96 -31.23 3.75
C SER A 170 40.42 -30.75 3.65
N THR A 171 40.95 -30.17 4.73
CA THR A 171 42.35 -29.68 4.79
C THR A 171 43.32 -30.83 5.01
N THR A 172 42.94 -31.85 5.78
CA THR A 172 43.70 -33.10 5.89
C THR A 172 43.74 -33.88 4.57
N TRP A 173 42.71 -33.80 3.73
CA TRP A 173 42.71 -34.41 2.39
C TRP A 173 43.63 -33.70 1.37
N CYS A 174 43.90 -32.39 1.54
CA CYS A 174 44.97 -31.70 0.78
C CYS A 174 46.38 -32.02 1.32
N GLY A 175 46.51 -32.38 2.59
CA GLY A 175 47.78 -32.86 3.16
C GLY A 175 48.21 -34.21 2.60
N TRP A 176 47.26 -35.12 2.39
CA TRP A 176 47.54 -36.46 1.86
C TRP A 176 47.84 -36.50 0.36
N SER A 177 47.29 -35.57 -0.45
CA SER A 177 47.65 -35.48 -1.87
C SER A 177 49.07 -34.92 -2.11
N THR A 178 49.62 -34.16 -1.15
CA THR A 178 51.00 -33.66 -1.23
C THR A 178 52.02 -34.67 -0.72
N ILE A 179 51.66 -35.50 0.27
CA ILE A 179 52.55 -36.50 0.89
C ILE A 179 52.79 -37.73 -0.02
N CYS A 180 51.88 -38.06 -0.94
CA CYS A 180 52.10 -39.19 -1.87
C CYS A 180 53.10 -38.92 -3.02
N SER A 181 53.68 -37.71 -3.13
CA SER A 181 54.58 -37.36 -4.25
C SER A 181 56.09 -37.43 -3.95
N LYS A 182 56.50 -37.82 -2.73
CA LYS A 182 57.93 -37.92 -2.37
C LYS A 182 58.26 -39.16 -1.53
N SER A 183 58.65 -40.25 -2.18
CA SER A 183 59.69 -41.14 -1.64
C SER A 183 60.43 -41.87 -2.79
N PRO A 184 61.78 -42.02 -2.76
CA PRO A 184 62.57 -42.52 -3.87
C PRO A 184 62.94 -44.02 -3.77
N ALA A 185 62.75 -44.72 -4.90
CA ALA A 185 63.51 -45.86 -5.44
C ALA A 185 63.67 -47.19 -4.66
N SER A 186 63.08 -48.28 -5.21
CA SER A 186 63.85 -49.44 -5.72
C SER A 186 63.05 -50.35 -6.68
N ARG A 187 63.51 -50.37 -7.95
CA ARG A 187 63.51 -51.43 -9.00
C ARG A 187 62.30 -52.37 -9.20
N GLY A 188 61.73 -52.28 -10.41
CA GLY A 188 61.64 -53.43 -11.33
C GLY A 188 60.24 -53.95 -11.71
N ALA A 189 59.67 -53.44 -12.81
CA ALA A 189 59.10 -54.23 -13.94
C ALA A 189 58.27 -53.32 -14.87
N ARG A 190 58.51 -53.45 -16.18
CA ARG A 190 57.78 -52.81 -17.28
C ARG A 190 56.41 -53.48 -17.47
N SER A 191 55.38 -52.69 -17.76
CA SER A 191 54.59 -52.78 -19.01
C SER A 191 53.42 -51.77 -19.04
N SER A 192 53.60 -50.73 -19.86
CA SER A 192 52.71 -50.22 -20.93
C SER A 192 51.16 -50.09 -20.77
N PHE A 193 50.68 -48.98 -21.38
CA PHE A 193 49.31 -48.59 -21.77
C PHE A 193 48.42 -47.97 -20.67
N GLY A 194 47.76 -46.83 -20.83
CA GLY A 194 47.60 -45.90 -21.95
C GLY A 194 46.46 -44.91 -21.62
N SER A 195 46.82 -43.64 -21.46
CA SER A 195 46.10 -42.37 -21.75
C SER A 195 44.56 -42.20 -21.57
N ARG A 196 44.24 -40.95 -21.17
CA ARG A 196 43.06 -40.10 -21.55
C ARG A 196 41.86 -40.26 -20.58
N TRP A 197 41.38 -39.24 -19.86
CA TRP A 197 40.79 -38.01 -20.37
C TRP A 197 40.74 -36.87 -19.32
N SER A 198 40.88 -35.66 -19.84
CA SER A 198 40.62 -34.35 -19.25
C SER A 198 39.12 -34.04 -19.11
N THR A 199 38.70 -33.30 -18.07
CA THR A 199 37.84 -32.08 -18.22
C THR A 199 37.62 -31.29 -16.92
N SER A 200 38.21 -30.09 -16.90
CA SER A 200 37.69 -28.79 -16.44
C SER A 200 36.72 -28.68 -15.24
N ARG A 201 37.21 -28.08 -14.14
CA ARG A 201 36.45 -27.07 -13.36
C ARG A 201 36.99 -25.67 -13.68
N ARG A 202 36.13 -24.76 -14.14
CA ARG A 202 36.38 -23.30 -14.08
C ARG A 202 35.63 -22.75 -12.87
N ARG A 203 36.37 -22.05 -12.00
CA ARG A 203 35.89 -21.27 -10.84
C ARG A 203 35.48 -19.86 -11.26
N SER A 204 34.77 -19.21 -10.34
CA SER A 204 34.73 -17.76 -10.04
C SER A 204 33.72 -16.95 -10.86
N ARG A 205 33.00 -15.95 -10.32
CA ARG A 205 33.22 -15.10 -9.13
C ARG A 205 31.90 -14.40 -8.76
N ALA A 206 31.77 -14.02 -7.49
CA ALA A 206 30.67 -13.26 -6.90
C ALA A 206 30.69 -11.75 -7.30
N PRO A 207 29.66 -10.96 -6.91
CA PRO A 207 29.25 -9.73 -7.60
C PRO A 207 29.91 -8.45 -7.05
N SER A 208 29.93 -7.39 -7.86
CA SER A 208 30.27 -6.03 -7.44
C SER A 208 29.01 -5.13 -7.41
N ARG A 209 28.95 -4.25 -6.41
CA ARG A 209 27.89 -3.29 -6.13
C ARG A 209 28.08 -1.97 -6.91
N ARG A 210 26.95 -1.38 -7.31
CA ARG A 210 26.54 0.05 -7.35
C ARG A 210 27.52 1.17 -7.80
N ALA A 211 27.07 1.95 -8.78
CA ALA A 211 26.96 3.44 -8.79
C ALA A 211 25.97 3.79 -9.93
N VAL A 212 24.77 4.33 -9.69
CA VAL A 212 24.42 5.76 -9.54
C VAL A 212 24.95 6.62 -10.70
N HIS A 213 24.05 6.91 -11.64
CA HIS A 213 23.83 8.21 -12.27
C HIS A 213 22.35 8.37 -12.54
#